data_AF-A0A1C6QHU7-F1
#
_entry.id   AF-A0A1C6QHU7-F1
#
_cell.length_a   1.000
_cell.length_b   1.000
_cell.length_c   1.000
_cell.angle_alpha   90.00
_cell.angle_beta   90.00
_cell.angle_gamma   90.00
#
_symmetry.space_group_name_H-M   'P 1'
#
loop_
_entity.id
_entity.type
_entity.pdbx_description
1 polymer ?
#
loop_
_entity_poly.entity_id
_entity_poly.type
_entity_poly.pdbx_seq_one_letter_code
_entity_poly.pdbx_strand_id
1 'polypeptide(L)'
;MTTDAHWMQLALAEARRAGDAGEVPIGAVVVKDGALVAVGCNSPVAGHDPSAHAEVNALRAAGAALRNYRLDGCELFVTLEPCPMCAGAMLHARLKRVVFGAADPKTGAAGSVVDLFGAPQLNHHTSVQGGVLAPECQALLQAFFQDRRNEAREAAEPLRDDALRTPPERFAPLADYAFDGHYVSDLPALRGWRMHYLDEGPRDGGAVLLCIHGPGEWSYFFRHVARLHIARVLAPDLIGFGMSDKPKREAVHRLEWHRDVLLEWIERVDPGPMVLVHSAGGAGLASLLASAAPTRFLHMMLAPDAGENIGDAWRAPFPDRGHEAALRALGRAPKRVSGPDAAQAERLLADAMGYFAP
;
A
#
# COMPACT_ATOMS: atom_id res chain seq x y z
N MET A 1 -1.83 -33.29 -38.06
CA MET A 1 -2.39 -33.59 -36.72
C MET A 1 -1.96 -32.47 -35.80
N THR A 2 -2.89 -31.86 -35.09
CA THR A 2 -2.62 -30.80 -34.12
C THR A 2 -1.98 -31.42 -32.87
N THR A 3 -0.89 -30.85 -32.35
CA THR A 3 -0.12 -31.41 -31.23
C THR A 3 -0.58 -30.84 -29.89
N ASP A 4 -0.30 -31.52 -28.77
CA ASP A 4 -0.59 -31.01 -27.43
C ASP A 4 0.07 -29.64 -27.18
N ALA A 5 1.26 -29.42 -27.75
CA ALA A 5 1.96 -28.14 -27.70
C ALA A 5 1.17 -27.00 -28.37
N HIS A 6 0.46 -27.26 -29.47
CA HIS A 6 -0.37 -26.24 -30.13
C HIS A 6 -1.51 -25.76 -29.21
N TRP A 7 -2.22 -26.69 -28.58
CA TRP A 7 -3.30 -26.33 -27.65
C TRP A 7 -2.79 -25.66 -26.39
N MET A 8 -1.62 -26.07 -25.90
CA MET A 8 -0.97 -25.40 -24.78
C MET A 8 -0.52 -23.97 -25.12
N GLN A 9 -0.10 -23.70 -26.36
CA GLN A 9 0.18 -22.32 -26.79
C GLN A 9 -1.07 -21.43 -26.77
N LEU A 10 -2.24 -21.97 -27.13
CA LEU A 10 -3.52 -21.26 -27.01
C LEU A 10 -3.88 -21.01 -25.53
N ALA A 11 -3.68 -22.00 -24.65
CA ALA A 11 -3.85 -21.82 -23.21
C ALA A 11 -2.90 -20.74 -22.65
N LEU A 12 -1.64 -20.69 -23.12
CA LEU A 12 -0.69 -19.63 -22.76
C LEU A 12 -1.11 -18.23 -23.24
N ALA A 13 -1.82 -18.13 -24.37
CA ALA A 13 -2.39 -16.86 -24.82
C ALA A 13 -3.49 -16.36 -23.86
N GLU A 14 -4.35 -17.27 -23.39
CA GLU A 14 -5.36 -16.95 -22.37
C GLU A 14 -4.74 -16.64 -21.01
N ALA A 15 -3.65 -17.32 -20.63
CA ALA A 15 -2.90 -17.04 -19.42
C ALA A 15 -2.31 -15.62 -19.43
N ARG A 16 -1.79 -15.17 -20.59
CA ARG A 16 -1.33 -13.78 -20.75
C ARG A 16 -2.46 -12.77 -20.58
N ARG A 17 -3.63 -13.04 -21.15
CA ARG A 17 -4.82 -12.19 -20.96
C ARG A 17 -5.23 -12.04 -19.49
N ALA A 18 -5.13 -13.10 -18.70
CA ALA A 18 -5.33 -13.01 -17.24
C ALA A 18 -4.26 -12.14 -16.57
N GLY A 19 -2.98 -12.36 -16.91
CA GLY A 19 -1.87 -11.54 -16.39
C GLY A 19 -2.05 -10.05 -16.69
N ASP A 20 -2.41 -9.69 -17.92
CA ASP A 20 -2.66 -8.31 -18.34
C ASP A 20 -3.85 -7.67 -17.59
N ALA A 21 -4.78 -8.48 -17.09
CA ALA A 21 -5.91 -8.05 -16.27
C ALA A 21 -5.58 -8.02 -14.75
N GLY A 22 -4.33 -8.28 -14.36
CA GLY A 22 -3.89 -8.30 -12.96
C GLY A 22 -4.24 -9.59 -12.20
N GLU A 23 -4.70 -10.62 -12.90
CA GLU A 23 -5.01 -11.95 -12.37
C GLU A 23 -3.78 -12.87 -12.46
N VAL A 24 -3.71 -13.90 -11.62
CA VAL A 24 -2.65 -14.91 -11.74
C VAL A 24 -2.71 -15.55 -13.15
N PRO A 25 -1.62 -15.56 -13.95
CA PRO A 25 -1.66 -15.86 -15.37
C PRO A 25 -1.80 -17.36 -15.63
N ILE A 26 -3.03 -17.85 -15.52
CA ILE A 26 -3.42 -19.22 -15.84
C ILE A 26 -4.49 -19.18 -16.91
N GLY A 27 -4.31 -20.01 -17.93
CA GLY A 27 -5.23 -20.15 -19.06
C GLY A 27 -5.51 -21.61 -19.34
N ALA A 28 -6.69 -21.87 -19.89
CA ALA A 28 -7.15 -23.21 -20.24
C ALA A 28 -7.95 -23.19 -21.54
N VAL A 29 -7.89 -24.29 -22.28
CA VAL A 29 -8.71 -24.51 -23.48
C VAL A 29 -9.32 -25.90 -23.46
N VAL A 30 -10.54 -26.02 -24.00
CA VAL A 30 -11.24 -27.30 -24.16
C VAL A 30 -11.34 -27.62 -25.64
N VAL A 31 -10.97 -28.84 -26.01
CA VAL A 31 -10.91 -29.35 -27.38
C VAL A 31 -11.77 -30.59 -27.50
N LYS A 32 -12.47 -30.75 -28.62
CA LYS A 32 -13.23 -31.97 -28.96
C LYS A 32 -12.99 -32.31 -30.41
N ASP A 33 -12.65 -33.57 -30.69
CA ASP A 33 -12.40 -34.08 -32.05
C ASP A 33 -11.38 -33.23 -32.85
N GLY A 34 -10.38 -32.70 -32.15
CA GLY A 34 -9.34 -31.84 -32.74
C GLY A 34 -9.77 -30.40 -33.04
N ALA A 35 -10.94 -29.97 -32.58
CA ALA A 35 -11.44 -28.60 -32.71
C ALA A 35 -11.55 -27.90 -31.35
N LEU A 36 -11.21 -26.62 -31.32
CA LEU A 36 -11.39 -25.77 -30.14
C LEU A 36 -12.89 -25.60 -29.84
N VAL A 37 -13.30 -25.90 -28.62
CA VAL A 37 -14.69 -25.73 -28.14
C VAL A 37 -14.82 -24.48 -27.30
N ALA A 38 -13.89 -24.26 -26.37
CA ALA A 38 -13.94 -23.15 -25.44
C ALA A 38 -12.56 -22.77 -24.93
N VAL A 39 -12.47 -21.55 -24.41
CA VAL A 39 -11.30 -20.99 -23.74
C VAL A 39 -11.70 -20.46 -22.37
N GLY A 40 -10.74 -20.34 -21.46
CA GLY A 40 -10.92 -19.73 -20.16
C GLY A 40 -9.60 -19.24 -19.58
N CYS A 41 -9.66 -18.20 -18.77
CA CYS A 41 -8.52 -17.70 -18.00
C CYS A 41 -8.97 -17.42 -16.57
N ASN A 42 -8.01 -17.28 -15.65
CA ASN A 42 -8.32 -16.87 -14.28
C ASN A 42 -9.02 -15.51 -14.26
N SER A 43 -10.05 -15.39 -13.42
CA SER A 43 -10.75 -14.14 -13.11
C SER A 43 -11.30 -14.06 -11.66
N PRO A 44 -10.67 -14.65 -10.64
CA PRO A 44 -11.22 -14.64 -9.28
C PRO A 44 -11.29 -13.25 -8.64
N VAL A 45 -10.33 -12.35 -8.93
CA VAL A 45 -10.30 -11.00 -8.36
C VAL A 45 -11.38 -10.14 -9.00
N ALA A 46 -11.41 -10.07 -10.33
CA ALA A 46 -12.36 -9.26 -11.09
C ALA A 46 -13.79 -9.78 -10.97
N GLY A 47 -13.97 -11.11 -10.93
CA GLY A 47 -15.27 -11.74 -10.81
C GLY A 47 -15.81 -11.82 -9.39
N HIS A 48 -14.98 -11.54 -8.37
CA HIS A 48 -15.27 -11.82 -6.97
C HIS A 48 -15.79 -13.25 -6.73
N ASP A 49 -15.35 -14.20 -7.56
CA ASP A 49 -15.78 -15.60 -7.57
C ASP A 49 -14.57 -16.49 -7.26
N PRO A 50 -14.49 -17.10 -6.06
CA PRO A 50 -13.38 -17.97 -5.70
C PRO A 50 -13.28 -19.22 -6.60
N SER A 51 -14.32 -19.53 -7.37
CA SER A 51 -14.34 -20.65 -8.32
C SER A 51 -13.91 -20.27 -9.75
N ALA A 52 -13.68 -18.99 -10.05
CA ALA A 52 -13.38 -18.48 -11.40
C ALA A 52 -11.92 -18.75 -11.85
N HIS A 53 -11.48 -19.99 -11.67
CA HIS A 53 -10.23 -20.50 -12.22
C HIS A 53 -10.36 -20.76 -13.72
N ALA A 54 -9.23 -20.72 -14.43
CA ALA A 54 -9.18 -20.92 -15.89
C ALA A 54 -9.91 -22.18 -16.34
N GLU A 55 -9.72 -23.30 -15.65
CA GLU A 55 -10.32 -24.59 -16.00
C GLU A 55 -11.82 -24.59 -15.78
N VAL A 56 -12.29 -24.03 -14.66
CA VAL A 56 -13.72 -23.91 -14.36
C VAL A 56 -14.41 -23.02 -15.39
N ASN A 57 -13.78 -21.89 -15.75
CA ASN A 57 -14.28 -20.98 -16.76
C ASN A 57 -14.36 -21.64 -18.14
N ALA A 58 -13.32 -22.39 -18.53
CA ALA A 58 -13.31 -23.13 -19.79
C ALA A 58 -14.36 -24.27 -19.81
N LEU A 59 -14.53 -25.00 -18.70
CA LEU A 59 -15.56 -26.04 -18.56
C LEU A 59 -16.98 -25.47 -18.63
N ARG A 60 -17.26 -24.34 -17.97
CA ARG A 60 -18.55 -23.63 -18.03
C ARG A 60 -18.86 -23.22 -19.47
N ALA A 61 -17.88 -22.62 -20.16
CA ALA A 61 -18.02 -22.21 -21.56
C ALA A 61 -18.22 -23.40 -22.50
N ALA A 62 -17.48 -24.49 -22.31
CA ALA A 62 -17.64 -25.72 -23.09
C ALA A 62 -19.02 -26.37 -22.88
N GLY A 63 -19.49 -26.42 -21.63
CA GLY A 63 -20.81 -26.96 -21.30
C GLY A 63 -21.95 -26.14 -21.92
N ALA A 64 -21.81 -24.82 -21.96
CA ALA A 64 -22.74 -23.95 -22.68
C ALA A 64 -22.71 -24.20 -24.19
N ALA A 65 -21.51 -24.28 -24.79
CA ALA A 65 -21.34 -24.50 -26.23
C ALA A 65 -21.88 -25.86 -26.70
N LEU A 66 -21.64 -26.92 -25.92
CA LEU A 66 -22.11 -28.28 -26.21
C LEU A 66 -23.51 -28.57 -25.67
N ARG A 67 -24.09 -27.64 -24.89
CA ARG A 67 -25.37 -27.77 -24.18
C ARG A 67 -25.46 -29.06 -23.36
N ASN A 68 -24.36 -29.40 -22.69
CA ASN A 68 -24.27 -30.58 -21.86
C ASN A 68 -23.22 -30.39 -20.75
N TYR A 69 -23.53 -30.82 -19.54
CA TYR A 69 -22.58 -30.79 -18.43
C TYR A 69 -21.55 -31.93 -18.51
N ARG A 70 -21.89 -33.02 -19.22
CA ARG A 70 -20.94 -34.08 -19.56
C ARG A 70 -20.25 -33.70 -20.86
N LEU A 71 -18.94 -33.54 -20.78
CA LEU A 71 -18.05 -33.18 -21.87
C LEU A 71 -17.32 -34.43 -22.38
N ASP A 72 -18.05 -35.53 -22.54
CA ASP A 72 -17.50 -36.81 -23.00
C ASP A 72 -16.73 -36.61 -24.32
N GLY A 73 -15.53 -37.20 -24.39
CA GLY A 73 -14.62 -37.06 -25.54
C GLY A 73 -13.83 -35.76 -25.59
N CYS A 74 -14.11 -34.79 -24.71
CA CYS A 74 -13.34 -33.54 -24.65
C CYS A 74 -12.01 -33.72 -23.92
N GLU A 75 -11.04 -32.90 -24.32
CA GLU A 75 -9.71 -32.81 -23.75
C GLU A 75 -9.48 -31.38 -23.26
N LEU A 76 -8.90 -31.20 -22.08
CA LEU A 76 -8.61 -29.89 -21.51
C LEU A 76 -7.11 -29.68 -21.41
N PHE A 77 -6.64 -28.53 -21.88
CA PHE A 77 -5.25 -28.10 -21.78
C PHE A 77 -5.18 -26.91 -20.85
N VAL A 78 -4.31 -26.92 -19.84
CA VAL A 78 -4.17 -25.83 -18.84
C VAL A 78 -2.70 -25.54 -18.53
N THR A 79 -2.34 -24.27 -18.35
CA THR A 79 -0.93 -23.88 -18.18
C THR A 79 -0.32 -24.31 -16.85
N LEU A 80 -1.13 -24.55 -15.82
CA LEU A 80 -0.71 -25.01 -14.49
C LEU A 80 -1.45 -26.28 -14.10
N GLU A 81 -0.81 -27.15 -13.33
CA GLU A 81 -1.45 -28.31 -12.72
C GLU A 81 -2.73 -27.90 -11.96
N PRO A 82 -3.86 -28.59 -12.17
CA PRO A 82 -5.13 -28.21 -11.58
C PRO A 82 -5.14 -28.44 -10.06
N CYS A 83 -5.78 -27.52 -9.33
CA CYS A 83 -6.05 -27.68 -7.90
C CYS A 83 -7.20 -28.68 -7.64
N PRO A 84 -7.48 -29.08 -6.37
CA PRO A 84 -8.52 -30.06 -6.06
C PRO A 84 -9.92 -29.69 -6.56
N MET A 85 -10.27 -28.40 -6.55
CA MET A 85 -11.54 -27.91 -7.07
C MET A 85 -11.65 -28.17 -8.58
N CYS A 86 -10.65 -27.74 -9.34
CA CYS A 86 -10.63 -27.90 -10.79
C CYS A 86 -10.59 -29.37 -11.20
N ALA A 87 -9.76 -30.18 -10.53
CA ALA A 87 -9.69 -31.62 -10.75
C ALA A 87 -11.04 -32.31 -10.51
N GLY A 88 -11.73 -31.98 -9.39
CA GLY A 88 -13.08 -32.47 -9.13
C GLY A 88 -14.09 -32.06 -10.21
N ALA A 89 -14.04 -30.81 -10.68
CA ALA A 89 -14.89 -30.33 -11.77
C ALA A 89 -14.66 -31.09 -13.08
N MET A 90 -13.40 -31.37 -13.43
CA MET A 90 -13.02 -32.15 -14.62
C MET A 90 -13.54 -33.59 -14.57
N LEU A 91 -13.47 -34.23 -13.40
CA LEU A 91 -14.00 -35.58 -13.18
C LEU A 91 -15.54 -35.60 -13.28
N HIS A 92 -16.23 -34.61 -12.72
CA HIS A 92 -17.68 -34.45 -12.87
C HIS A 92 -18.10 -34.18 -14.32
N ALA A 93 -17.28 -33.43 -15.06
CA ALA A 93 -17.47 -33.16 -16.49
C ALA A 93 -17.13 -34.35 -17.39
N ARG A 94 -16.50 -35.41 -16.86
CA ARG A 94 -16.13 -36.63 -17.60
C ARG A 94 -15.20 -36.39 -18.78
N LEU A 95 -14.22 -35.51 -18.60
CA LEU A 95 -13.19 -35.29 -19.61
C LEU A 95 -12.50 -36.62 -19.97
N LYS A 96 -12.14 -36.76 -21.24
CA LYS A 96 -11.35 -37.89 -21.73
C LYS A 96 -9.90 -37.75 -21.26
N ARG A 97 -9.35 -36.54 -21.38
CA ARG A 97 -7.93 -36.24 -21.10
C ARG A 97 -7.76 -34.84 -20.54
N VAL A 98 -6.82 -34.68 -19.62
CA VAL A 98 -6.33 -33.40 -19.10
C VAL A 98 -4.83 -33.34 -19.35
N VAL A 99 -4.38 -32.24 -19.96
CA VAL A 99 -2.98 -31.99 -20.26
C VAL A 99 -2.59 -30.69 -19.56
N PHE A 100 -1.54 -30.71 -18.75
CA PHE A 100 -1.07 -29.49 -18.07
C PHE A 100 0.38 -29.16 -18.37
N GLY A 101 0.70 -27.88 -18.24
CA GLY A 101 2.05 -27.36 -18.41
C GLY A 101 2.92 -27.54 -17.17
N ALA A 102 3.05 -26.49 -16.37
CA ALA A 102 3.86 -26.51 -15.15
C ALA A 102 3.18 -27.29 -14.02
N ALA A 103 3.97 -27.99 -13.20
CA ALA A 103 3.50 -28.60 -11.96
C ALA A 103 3.22 -27.54 -10.88
N ASP A 104 2.30 -27.82 -9.96
CA ASP A 104 2.04 -26.99 -8.79
C ASP A 104 2.42 -27.72 -7.50
N PRO A 105 3.66 -27.56 -6.99
CA PRO A 105 4.13 -28.23 -5.79
C PRO A 105 3.43 -27.77 -4.50
N LYS A 106 2.61 -26.70 -4.54
CA LYS A 106 1.92 -26.16 -3.36
C LYS A 106 0.48 -26.62 -3.26
N THR A 107 -0.23 -26.72 -4.38
CA THR A 107 -1.66 -27.06 -4.37
C THR A 107 -2.13 -28.03 -5.46
N GLY A 108 -1.22 -28.56 -6.27
CA GLY A 108 -1.55 -29.44 -7.40
C GLY A 108 -2.22 -30.77 -6.99
N ALA A 109 -3.27 -31.13 -7.71
CA ALA A 109 -4.12 -32.29 -7.45
C ALA A 109 -4.00 -33.41 -8.50
N ALA A 110 -2.97 -33.35 -9.35
CA ALA A 110 -2.66 -34.35 -10.37
C ALA A 110 -1.31 -35.03 -10.14
N GLY A 111 -0.88 -35.11 -8.86
CA GLY A 111 0.33 -35.81 -8.44
C GLY A 111 1.27 -34.99 -7.55
N SER A 112 1.18 -33.65 -7.53
CA SER A 112 2.10 -32.84 -6.71
C SER A 112 1.82 -32.92 -5.21
N VAL A 113 0.59 -32.61 -4.78
CA VAL A 113 0.19 -32.66 -3.36
C VAL A 113 -0.78 -33.81 -3.11
N VAL A 114 -1.74 -33.98 -4.01
CA VAL A 114 -2.68 -35.10 -4.03
C VAL A 114 -2.84 -35.57 -5.47
N ASP A 115 -3.22 -36.83 -5.66
CA ASP A 115 -3.60 -37.35 -6.98
C ASP A 115 -5.07 -37.78 -6.97
N LEU A 116 -5.95 -36.85 -7.34
CA LEU A 116 -7.38 -37.16 -7.44
C LEU A 116 -7.71 -37.99 -8.69
N PHE A 117 -6.91 -37.88 -9.75
CA PHE A 117 -7.13 -38.63 -10.98
C PHE A 117 -6.72 -40.09 -10.85
N GLY A 118 -5.74 -40.40 -10.00
CA GLY A 118 -5.32 -41.75 -9.64
C GLY A 118 -6.20 -42.45 -8.60
N ALA A 119 -7.23 -41.81 -8.05
CA ALA A 119 -8.08 -42.40 -7.02
C ALA A 119 -9.09 -43.42 -7.61
N PRO A 120 -8.94 -44.74 -7.35
CA PRO A 120 -9.77 -45.77 -7.98
C PRO A 120 -11.22 -45.79 -7.46
N GLN A 121 -11.51 -45.12 -6.35
CA GLN A 121 -12.86 -45.06 -5.77
C GLN A 121 -13.78 -44.05 -6.48
N LEU A 122 -13.21 -43.17 -7.32
CA LEU A 122 -13.99 -42.17 -8.05
C LEU A 122 -14.59 -42.76 -9.34
N ASN A 123 -15.80 -42.34 -9.68
CA ASN A 123 -16.61 -43.00 -10.71
C ASN A 123 -16.08 -42.89 -12.14
N HIS A 124 -15.42 -41.78 -12.49
CA HIS A 124 -14.92 -41.50 -13.84
C HIS A 124 -13.41 -41.39 -13.82
N HIS A 125 -12.74 -41.92 -14.85
CA HIS A 125 -11.29 -41.86 -14.97
C HIS A 125 -10.89 -41.04 -16.20
N THR A 126 -10.11 -40.00 -15.92
CA THR A 126 -9.58 -39.07 -16.92
C THR A 126 -8.09 -39.33 -17.08
N SER A 127 -7.61 -39.47 -18.31
CA SER A 127 -6.17 -39.57 -18.58
C SER A 127 -5.49 -38.24 -18.28
N VAL A 128 -4.33 -38.25 -17.62
CA VAL A 128 -3.58 -37.04 -17.28
C VAL A 128 -2.18 -37.08 -17.84
N GLN A 129 -1.73 -35.95 -18.39
CA GLN A 129 -0.37 -35.74 -18.87
C GLN A 129 0.15 -34.35 -18.44
N GLY A 130 1.19 -34.32 -17.62
CA GLY A 130 1.88 -33.09 -17.27
C GLY A 130 3.07 -32.79 -18.18
N GLY A 131 3.60 -31.57 -18.08
CA GLY A 131 4.91 -31.22 -18.64
C GLY A 131 4.89 -30.59 -20.04
N VAL A 132 3.73 -30.38 -20.66
CA VAL A 132 3.65 -29.82 -22.02
C VAL A 132 3.92 -28.33 -21.98
N LEU A 133 5.03 -27.87 -22.58
CA LEU A 133 5.50 -26.47 -22.48
C LEU A 133 5.64 -25.99 -21.02
N ALA A 134 6.06 -26.89 -20.13
CA ALA A 134 6.24 -26.57 -18.72
C ALA A 134 7.20 -25.40 -18.47
N PRO A 135 8.37 -25.28 -19.15
CA PRO A 135 9.26 -24.14 -18.98
C PRO A 135 8.57 -22.80 -19.27
N GLU A 136 7.80 -22.72 -20.36
CA GLU A 136 7.09 -21.51 -20.78
C GLU A 136 5.96 -21.15 -19.82
N CYS A 137 5.19 -22.14 -19.37
CA CYS A 137 4.13 -21.96 -18.39
C CYS A 137 4.69 -21.47 -17.05
N GLN A 138 5.79 -22.08 -16.60
CA GLN A 138 6.47 -21.69 -15.36
C GLN A 138 7.06 -20.29 -15.45
N ALA A 139 7.70 -19.95 -16.57
CA ALA A 139 8.30 -18.63 -16.78
C ALA A 139 7.25 -17.51 -16.69
N LEU A 140 6.07 -17.70 -17.30
CA LEU A 140 4.98 -16.73 -17.23
C LEU A 140 4.49 -16.49 -15.79
N LEU A 141 4.29 -17.57 -15.03
CA LEU A 141 3.86 -17.48 -13.63
C LEU A 141 4.92 -16.81 -12.75
N GLN A 142 6.21 -17.13 -12.97
CA GLN A 142 7.32 -16.55 -12.22
C GLN A 142 7.48 -15.06 -12.51
N ALA A 143 7.37 -14.64 -13.77
CA ALA A 143 7.44 -13.25 -14.17
C ALA A 143 6.36 -12.42 -13.45
N PHE A 144 5.10 -12.86 -13.51
CA PHE A 144 3.99 -12.17 -12.84
C PHE A 144 4.23 -11.95 -11.35
N PHE A 145 4.63 -12.98 -10.59
CA PHE A 145 4.91 -12.80 -9.17
C PHE A 145 6.19 -12.02 -8.88
N GLN A 146 7.16 -12.02 -9.80
CA GLN A 146 8.35 -11.18 -9.68
C GLN A 146 8.00 -9.70 -9.85
N ASP A 147 7.18 -9.38 -10.84
CA ASP A 147 6.71 -8.02 -11.10
C ASP A 147 5.91 -7.51 -9.90
N ARG A 148 4.97 -8.29 -9.37
CA ARG A 148 4.23 -7.90 -8.14
C ARG A 148 5.14 -7.72 -6.93
N ARG A 149 6.22 -8.50 -6.80
CA ARG A 149 7.21 -8.30 -5.73
C ARG A 149 8.03 -7.04 -5.94
N ASN A 150 8.34 -6.69 -7.19
CA ASN A 150 9.06 -5.46 -7.52
C ASN A 150 8.17 -4.25 -7.26
N GLU A 151 6.93 -4.26 -7.75
CA GLU A 151 5.92 -3.24 -7.45
C GLU A 151 5.73 -3.07 -5.94
N ALA A 152 5.61 -4.18 -5.19
CA ALA A 152 5.50 -4.13 -3.74
C ALA A 152 6.77 -3.59 -3.06
N ARG A 153 7.96 -3.80 -3.63
CA ARG A 153 9.23 -3.25 -3.12
C ARG A 153 9.39 -1.77 -3.44
N GLU A 154 8.96 -1.35 -4.63
CA GLU A 154 8.96 0.06 -5.06
C GLU A 154 7.93 0.86 -4.28
N ALA A 155 6.77 0.27 -3.98
CA ALA A 155 5.77 0.83 -3.09
C ALA A 155 6.14 0.72 -1.60
N ALA A 156 6.99 -0.25 -1.22
CA ALA A 156 7.45 -0.39 0.15
C ALA A 156 8.44 0.71 0.47
N GLU A 157 7.98 1.72 1.20
CA GLU A 157 8.84 2.73 1.79
C GLU A 157 9.76 2.07 2.83
N PRO A 158 11.07 1.90 2.56
CA PRO A 158 11.94 1.08 3.40
C PRO A 158 11.97 1.63 4.83
N LEU A 159 11.82 0.74 5.80
CA LEU A 159 11.93 1.06 7.23
C LEU A 159 13.29 0.56 7.72
N ARG A 160 14.05 1.45 8.34
CA ARG A 160 15.34 1.08 8.96
C ARG A 160 15.14 0.11 10.12
N ASP A 161 16.06 -0.82 10.29
CA ASP A 161 16.04 -1.82 11.38
C ASP A 161 16.05 -1.19 12.78
N ASP A 162 16.54 0.04 12.93
CA ASP A 162 16.57 0.79 14.18
C ASP A 162 15.37 1.74 14.37
N ALA A 163 14.35 1.64 13.52
CA ALA A 163 13.10 2.39 13.62
C ALA A 163 11.88 1.48 13.68
N LEU A 164 10.77 2.04 14.15
CA LEU A 164 9.43 1.51 14.05
C LEU A 164 8.59 2.46 13.20
N ARG A 165 7.55 1.95 12.54
CA ARG A 165 6.57 2.75 11.83
C ARG A 165 5.21 2.46 12.39
N THR A 166 4.52 3.50 12.84
CA THR A 166 3.17 3.36 13.39
C THR A 166 2.25 2.84 12.29
N PRO A 167 1.51 1.74 12.52
CA PRO A 167 0.62 1.18 11.51
C PRO A 167 -0.48 2.17 11.08
N PRO A 168 -0.79 2.31 9.77
CA PRO A 168 -1.78 3.28 9.27
C PRO A 168 -3.16 3.17 9.92
N GLU A 169 -3.59 1.97 10.30
CA GLU A 169 -4.88 1.71 10.96
C GLU A 169 -5.03 2.43 12.31
N ARG A 170 -3.93 2.88 12.92
CA ARG A 170 -3.96 3.70 14.14
C ARG A 170 -4.52 5.09 13.88
N PHE A 171 -4.41 5.59 12.65
CA PHE A 171 -4.85 6.92 12.25
C PHE A 171 -6.21 6.92 11.57
N ALA A 172 -6.66 5.78 11.04
CA ALA A 172 -7.95 5.63 10.36
C ALA A 172 -9.19 6.14 11.16
N PRO A 173 -9.25 6.04 12.50
CA PRO A 173 -10.37 6.59 13.27
C PRO A 173 -10.44 8.13 13.31
N LEU A 174 -9.38 8.83 12.90
CA LEU A 174 -9.28 10.29 12.94
C LEU A 174 -9.92 10.90 11.68
N ALA A 175 -11.25 10.84 11.61
CA ALA A 175 -12.01 11.34 10.46
C ALA A 175 -11.78 12.84 10.18
N ASP A 176 -11.41 13.61 11.20
CA ASP A 176 -11.06 15.02 11.09
C ASP A 176 -9.58 15.25 10.69
N TYR A 177 -8.88 14.20 10.27
CA TYR A 177 -7.50 14.23 9.78
C TYR A 177 -7.36 13.52 8.42
N ALA A 178 -8.18 13.92 7.45
CA ALA A 178 -8.17 13.42 6.09
C ALA A 178 -7.34 14.34 5.17
N PHE A 179 -6.02 14.27 5.30
CA PHE A 179 -5.06 15.02 4.48
C PHE A 179 -4.21 14.09 3.63
N ASP A 180 -3.69 14.60 2.51
CA ASP A 180 -2.72 13.88 1.70
C ASP A 180 -1.36 13.93 2.39
N GLY A 181 -0.90 12.77 2.88
CA GLY A 181 0.38 12.68 3.57
C GLY A 181 1.55 12.72 2.59
N HIS A 182 2.49 13.64 2.80
CA HIS A 182 3.74 13.69 2.06
C HIS A 182 4.90 13.12 2.88
N TYR A 183 5.89 12.54 2.20
CA TYR A 183 7.01 11.88 2.86
C TYR A 183 8.36 12.29 2.26
N VAL A 184 9.39 12.21 3.10
CA VAL A 184 10.78 12.41 2.72
C VAL A 184 11.67 11.48 3.53
N SER A 185 12.67 10.89 2.88
CA SER A 185 13.63 9.97 3.52
C SER A 185 15.06 10.13 3.05
N ASP A 186 15.29 10.94 2.02
CA ASP A 186 16.57 11.09 1.31
C ASP A 186 17.42 12.29 1.77
N LEU A 187 16.93 13.07 2.74
CA LEU A 187 17.72 14.16 3.32
C LEU A 187 18.92 13.61 4.12
N PRO A 188 20.13 14.17 3.96
CA PRO A 188 21.31 13.77 4.73
C PRO A 188 21.07 13.72 6.25
N ALA A 189 20.41 14.72 6.82
CA ALA A 189 20.11 14.77 8.25
C ALA A 189 19.15 13.66 8.72
N LEU A 190 18.27 13.17 7.84
CA LEU A 190 17.34 12.07 8.15
C LEU A 190 18.03 10.71 8.24
N ARG A 191 19.21 10.57 7.62
CA ARG A 191 19.98 9.32 7.62
C ARG A 191 19.16 8.13 7.10
N GLY A 192 18.16 8.35 6.24
CA GLY A 192 17.26 7.30 5.74
C GLY A 192 16.04 7.00 6.62
N TRP A 193 15.80 7.72 7.73
CA TRP A 193 14.49 7.70 8.38
C TRP A 193 13.50 8.53 7.59
N ARG A 194 12.25 8.09 7.57
CA ARG A 194 11.18 8.79 6.86
C ARG A 194 10.48 9.81 7.75
N MET A 195 10.41 11.06 7.29
CA MET A 195 9.59 12.11 7.87
C MET A 195 8.30 12.29 7.05
N HIS A 196 7.16 12.30 7.73
CA HIS A 196 5.87 12.72 7.21
C HIS A 196 5.69 14.23 7.36
N TYR A 197 4.97 14.87 6.45
CA TYR A 197 4.55 16.26 6.57
C TYR A 197 3.25 16.53 5.81
N LEU A 198 2.50 17.54 6.27
CA LEU A 198 1.43 18.17 5.51
C LEU A 198 1.99 19.34 4.67
N ASP A 199 1.46 19.50 3.47
CA ASP A 199 1.72 20.64 2.58
C ASP A 199 0.40 21.05 1.91
N GLU A 200 -0.41 21.80 2.67
CA GLU A 200 -1.78 22.13 2.32
C GLU A 200 -1.92 23.58 1.87
N GLY A 201 -2.87 23.88 0.99
CA GLY A 201 -3.14 25.24 0.51
C GLY A 201 -2.36 25.67 -0.75
N PRO A 202 -2.46 26.95 -1.15
CA PRO A 202 -1.96 27.44 -2.44
C PRO A 202 -0.43 27.50 -2.49
N ARG A 203 0.17 27.04 -3.60
CA ARG A 203 1.64 27.01 -3.79
C ARG A 203 2.23 28.31 -4.37
N ASP A 204 1.42 29.09 -5.07
CA ASP A 204 1.87 30.29 -5.80
C ASP A 204 1.39 31.58 -5.13
N GLY A 205 2.31 32.49 -4.80
CA GLY A 205 2.01 33.89 -4.45
C GLY A 205 1.25 34.13 -3.13
N GLY A 206 1.11 33.12 -2.27
CA GLY A 206 0.39 33.19 -0.99
C GLY A 206 1.30 33.21 0.24
N ALA A 207 0.71 33.58 1.39
CA ALA A 207 1.36 33.46 2.69
C ALA A 207 1.73 32.01 3.00
N VAL A 208 2.86 31.79 3.69
CA VAL A 208 3.33 30.46 4.09
C VAL A 208 3.48 30.37 5.61
N LEU A 209 2.88 29.36 6.22
CA LEU A 209 3.03 29.04 7.63
C LEU A 209 3.83 27.75 7.78
N LEU A 210 4.92 27.80 8.54
CA LEU A 210 5.58 26.60 9.06
C LEU A 210 5.03 26.32 10.45
N CYS A 211 4.33 25.20 10.62
CA CYS A 211 3.66 24.81 11.85
C CYS A 211 4.46 23.73 12.60
N ILE A 212 5.07 24.10 13.73
CA ILE A 212 5.92 23.22 14.54
C ILE A 212 5.21 22.75 15.81
N HIS A 213 5.03 21.44 15.92
CA HIS A 213 4.45 20.82 17.12
C HIS A 213 5.55 20.53 18.17
N GLY A 214 5.10 20.28 19.40
CA GLY A 214 5.95 19.92 20.53
C GLY A 214 6.04 18.42 20.78
N PRO A 215 6.83 18.01 21.79
CA PRO A 215 6.92 16.61 22.22
C PRO A 215 5.56 16.05 22.66
N GLY A 216 5.14 14.94 22.03
CA GLY A 216 3.86 14.26 22.28
C GLY A 216 2.67 14.84 21.54
N GLU A 217 2.92 15.88 20.75
CA GLU A 217 2.01 16.37 19.73
C GLU A 217 2.51 15.88 18.35
N TRP A 218 1.77 16.25 17.32
CA TRP A 218 2.07 15.97 15.92
C TRP A 218 1.23 16.90 15.04
N SER A 219 1.37 16.84 13.72
CA SER A 219 0.68 17.71 12.74
C SER A 219 -0.85 17.78 12.93
N TYR A 220 -1.48 16.78 13.57
CA TYR A 220 -2.88 16.83 14.03
C TYR A 220 -3.23 18.08 14.87
N PHE A 221 -2.28 18.61 15.65
CA PHE A 221 -2.45 19.86 16.41
C PHE A 221 -2.86 21.03 15.50
N PHE A 222 -2.39 21.07 14.25
CA PHE A 222 -2.64 22.16 13.31
C PHE A 222 -3.75 21.85 12.29
N ARG A 223 -4.50 20.76 12.46
CA ARG A 223 -5.51 20.29 11.48
C ARG A 223 -6.54 21.36 11.10
N HIS A 224 -6.97 22.20 12.04
CA HIS A 224 -7.93 23.26 11.75
C HIS A 224 -7.31 24.40 10.93
N VAL A 225 -6.03 24.71 11.14
CA VAL A 225 -5.30 25.71 10.35
C VAL A 225 -5.07 25.19 8.92
N ALA A 226 -4.63 23.93 8.80
CA ALA A 226 -4.37 23.30 7.51
C ALA A 226 -5.63 23.23 6.62
N ARG A 227 -6.81 22.93 7.22
CA ARG A 227 -8.11 22.84 6.52
C ARG A 227 -8.60 24.13 5.86
N LEU A 228 -8.09 25.29 6.28
CA LEU A 228 -8.60 26.57 5.77
C LEU A 228 -8.15 26.82 4.33
N HIS A 229 -6.99 26.31 3.91
CA HIS A 229 -6.39 26.50 2.58
C HIS A 229 -6.28 27.98 2.13
N ILE A 230 -6.32 28.94 3.07
CA ILE A 230 -6.16 30.38 2.78
C ILE A 230 -4.67 30.73 2.63
N ALA A 231 -3.78 30.04 3.35
CA ALA A 231 -2.33 30.13 3.24
C ALA A 231 -1.75 28.73 3.02
N ARG A 232 -0.52 28.66 2.52
CA ARG A 232 0.21 27.39 2.45
C ARG A 232 0.63 26.98 3.87
N VAL A 233 0.21 25.81 4.33
CA VAL A 233 0.52 25.28 5.65
C VAL A 233 1.46 24.09 5.50
N LEU A 234 2.68 24.27 5.99
CA LEU A 234 3.70 23.24 6.09
C LEU A 234 3.75 22.73 7.53
N ALA A 235 3.26 21.51 7.78
CA ALA A 235 3.22 20.92 9.13
C ALA A 235 3.94 19.57 9.16
N PRO A 236 5.25 19.53 9.47
CA PRO A 236 6.00 18.29 9.58
C PRO A 236 5.64 17.52 10.86
N ASP A 237 5.58 16.20 10.75
CA ASP A 237 5.69 15.32 11.91
C ASP A 237 7.16 15.10 12.23
N LEU A 238 7.64 15.62 13.35
CA LEU A 238 9.02 15.40 13.78
C LEU A 238 9.31 13.89 13.85
N ILE A 239 10.51 13.47 13.44
CA ILE A 239 10.93 12.06 13.60
C ILE A 239 10.73 11.61 15.06
N GLY A 240 10.05 10.48 15.28
CA GLY A 240 9.60 10.07 16.61
C GLY A 240 8.16 10.45 16.95
N PHE A 241 7.48 11.25 16.13
CA PHE A 241 6.12 11.74 16.37
C PHE A 241 5.24 11.54 15.12
N GLY A 242 3.93 11.65 15.28
CA GLY A 242 2.96 11.48 14.21
C GLY A 242 3.17 10.24 13.34
N MET A 243 3.06 10.43 12.01
CA MET A 243 3.22 9.39 10.98
C MET A 243 4.67 9.21 10.50
N SER A 244 5.62 9.95 11.08
CA SER A 244 7.05 9.79 10.84
C SER A 244 7.60 8.51 11.49
N ASP A 245 8.77 8.06 11.02
CA ASP A 245 9.48 6.93 11.63
C ASP A 245 9.82 7.20 13.08
N LYS A 246 9.89 6.14 13.88
CA LYS A 246 10.13 6.15 15.32
C LYS A 246 11.45 5.45 15.63
N PRO A 247 12.59 6.17 15.64
CA PRO A 247 13.87 5.63 16.09
C PRO A 247 13.72 4.99 17.47
N LYS A 248 14.27 3.78 17.63
CA LYS A 248 14.12 3.00 18.86
C LYS A 248 14.92 3.57 20.04
N ARG A 249 15.93 4.40 19.76
CA ARG A 249 16.89 4.92 20.74
C ARG A 249 16.61 6.37 21.10
N GLU A 250 16.47 6.65 22.39
CA GLU A 250 16.20 8.00 22.93
C GLU A 250 17.28 9.02 22.54
N ALA A 251 18.55 8.62 22.56
CA ALA A 251 19.70 9.49 22.25
C ALA A 251 19.69 10.08 20.82
N VAL A 252 18.84 9.55 19.93
CA VAL A 252 18.65 10.10 18.58
C VAL A 252 17.90 11.45 18.65
N HIS A 253 16.95 11.58 19.57
CA HIS A 253 16.05 12.72 19.63
C HIS A 253 16.69 13.91 20.37
N ARG A 254 17.40 14.75 19.61
CA ARG A 254 17.96 16.03 20.06
C ARG A 254 17.31 17.17 19.29
N LEU A 255 16.95 18.27 19.97
CA LEU A 255 16.27 19.39 19.31
C LEU A 255 17.11 20.02 18.20
N GLU A 256 18.44 20.08 18.36
CA GLU A 256 19.35 20.59 17.33
C GLU A 256 19.33 19.70 16.08
N TRP A 257 19.22 18.38 16.25
CA TRP A 257 19.10 17.47 15.12
C TRP A 257 17.75 17.63 14.41
N HIS A 258 16.65 17.78 15.17
CA HIS A 258 15.35 18.09 14.58
C HIS A 258 15.36 19.42 13.81
N ARG A 259 16.04 20.45 14.33
CA ARG A 259 16.27 21.71 13.61
C ARG A 259 17.00 21.46 12.29
N ASP A 260 18.10 20.71 12.30
CA ASP A 260 18.89 20.45 11.09
C ASP A 260 18.08 19.71 10.02
N VAL A 261 17.29 18.70 10.41
CA VAL A 261 16.36 18.00 9.51
C VAL A 261 15.34 18.96 8.88
N LEU A 262 14.76 19.84 9.69
CA LEU A 262 13.75 20.78 9.20
C LEU A 262 14.34 21.85 8.29
N LEU A 263 15.54 22.35 8.57
CA LEU A 263 16.22 23.31 7.68
C LEU A 263 16.52 22.69 6.31
N GLU A 264 17.10 21.48 6.27
CA GLU A 264 17.31 20.75 5.01
C GLU A 264 15.99 20.50 4.25
N TRP A 265 14.92 20.16 4.98
CA TRP A 265 13.61 19.95 4.38
C TRP A 265 13.01 21.24 3.81
N ILE A 266 13.08 22.35 4.54
CA ILE A 266 12.58 23.67 4.11
C ILE A 266 13.35 24.15 2.88
N GLU A 267 14.66 23.95 2.83
CA GLU A 267 15.48 24.26 1.65
C GLU A 267 15.02 23.46 0.42
N ARG A 268 14.66 22.18 0.60
CA ARG A 268 14.17 21.33 -0.51
C ARG A 268 12.76 21.71 -0.98
N VAL A 269 11.87 22.08 -0.06
CA VAL A 269 10.51 22.54 -0.40
C VAL A 269 10.53 23.95 -1.00
N ASP A 270 11.54 24.73 -0.64
CA ASP A 270 11.77 26.13 -0.99
C ASP A 270 10.52 27.02 -1.02
N PRO A 271 9.80 27.18 0.10
CA PRO A 271 8.52 27.89 0.09
C PRO A 271 8.63 29.42 0.17
N GLY A 272 9.83 30.01 0.08
CA GLY A 272 10.04 31.45 0.32
C GLY A 272 9.98 31.88 1.79
N PRO A 273 9.76 33.19 2.08
CA PRO A 273 9.57 33.71 3.44
C PRO A 273 8.30 33.16 4.09
N MET A 274 8.33 32.94 5.40
CA MET A 274 7.24 32.28 6.11
C MET A 274 7.02 32.84 7.52
N VAL A 275 5.84 32.60 8.09
CA VAL A 275 5.56 32.80 9.51
C VAL A 275 5.74 31.46 10.23
N LEU A 276 6.52 31.48 11.32
CA LEU A 276 6.76 30.31 12.16
C LEU A 276 5.68 30.22 13.23
N VAL A 277 4.76 29.28 13.07
CA VAL A 277 3.71 29.00 14.06
C VAL A 277 4.13 27.80 14.89
N HIS A 278 4.04 27.86 16.21
CA HIS A 278 4.40 26.74 17.06
C HIS A 278 3.38 26.50 18.17
N SER A 279 3.28 25.26 18.64
CA SER A 279 2.57 24.95 19.88
C SER A 279 3.39 25.38 21.10
N ALA A 280 2.78 25.40 22.29
CA ALA A 280 3.53 25.67 23.52
C ALA A 280 4.69 24.69 23.73
N GLY A 281 4.50 23.40 23.43
CA GLY A 281 5.56 22.40 23.52
C GLY A 281 6.63 22.53 22.43
N GLY A 282 6.30 23.14 21.29
CA GLY A 282 7.21 23.35 20.15
C GLY A 282 8.14 24.56 20.30
N ALA A 283 7.96 25.39 21.33
CA ALA A 283 8.65 26.68 21.48
C ALA A 283 10.19 26.57 21.44
N GLY A 284 10.76 25.54 22.06
CA GLY A 284 12.21 25.32 22.05
C GLY A 284 12.78 25.06 20.66
N LEU A 285 12.09 24.23 19.86
CA LEU A 285 12.49 23.96 18.48
C LEU A 285 12.26 25.17 17.57
N ALA A 286 11.15 25.88 17.76
CA ALA A 286 10.85 27.10 17.01
C ALA A 286 11.93 28.18 17.22
N SER A 287 12.39 28.37 18.47
CA SER A 287 13.47 29.30 18.78
C SER A 287 14.79 28.90 18.13
N LEU A 288 15.11 27.60 18.08
CA LEU A 288 16.30 27.08 17.39
C LEU A 288 16.25 27.32 15.87
N LEU A 289 15.09 27.15 15.24
CA LEU A 289 14.88 27.44 13.82
C LEU A 289 15.03 28.93 13.52
N ALA A 290 14.33 29.78 14.28
CA ALA A 290 14.38 31.23 14.10
C ALA A 290 15.80 31.79 14.28
N SER A 291 16.56 31.25 15.24
CA SER A 291 17.95 31.65 15.47
C SER A 291 18.91 31.20 14.36
N ALA A 292 18.66 30.03 13.76
CA ALA A 292 19.53 29.46 12.74
C ALA A 292 19.27 30.02 11.33
N ALA A 293 18.05 30.44 11.03
CA ALA A 293 17.65 31.02 9.75
C ALA A 293 16.84 32.31 9.93
N PRO A 294 17.42 33.37 10.52
CA PRO A 294 16.69 34.57 10.95
C PRO A 294 16.03 35.35 9.80
N THR A 295 16.52 35.19 8.57
CA THR A 295 15.95 35.86 7.38
C THR A 295 14.81 35.06 6.73
N ARG A 296 14.61 33.79 7.13
CA ARG A 296 13.57 32.92 6.56
C ARG A 296 12.21 33.16 7.20
N PHE A 297 12.20 33.52 8.49
CA PHE A 297 11.00 33.65 9.30
C PHE A 297 10.64 35.12 9.51
N LEU A 298 9.51 35.56 8.97
CA LEU A 298 9.00 36.93 9.10
C LEU A 298 8.55 37.24 10.53
N HIS A 299 7.93 36.25 11.17
CA HIS A 299 7.47 36.35 12.55
C HIS A 299 7.36 34.96 13.19
N MET A 300 7.33 34.92 14.53
CA MET A 300 7.08 33.71 15.30
C MET A 300 5.81 33.89 16.13
N MET A 301 4.88 32.93 16.05
CA MET A 301 3.57 32.98 16.69
C MET A 301 3.29 31.71 17.50
N LEU A 302 2.71 31.89 18.68
CA LEU A 302 2.17 30.80 19.48
C LEU A 302 0.75 30.47 19.00
N ALA A 303 0.54 29.23 18.57
CA ALA A 303 -0.80 28.73 18.31
C ALA A 303 -1.56 28.50 19.63
N PRO A 304 -2.83 28.94 19.71
CA PRO A 304 -3.66 28.68 20.89
C PRO A 304 -4.02 27.19 20.99
N ASP A 305 -4.52 26.80 22.16
CA ASP A 305 -5.08 25.47 22.39
C ASP A 305 -6.50 25.63 22.93
N ALA A 306 -7.48 25.02 22.25
CA ALA A 306 -8.88 25.06 22.65
C ALA A 306 -9.21 24.08 23.78
N GLY A 307 -8.34 23.09 24.03
CA GLY A 307 -8.57 22.03 25.01
C GLY A 307 -9.74 21.10 24.66
N GLU A 308 -10.02 20.93 23.36
CA GLU A 308 -11.09 20.08 22.86
C GLU A 308 -10.85 18.60 23.25
N ASN A 309 -11.94 17.85 23.37
CA ASN A 309 -11.84 16.40 23.55
C ASN A 309 -11.54 15.72 22.21
N ILE A 310 -10.25 15.49 21.96
CA ILE A 310 -9.75 14.79 20.77
C ILE A 310 -9.67 13.26 20.95
N GLY A 311 -10.33 12.71 21.97
CA GLY A 311 -10.26 11.29 22.30
C GLY A 311 -8.81 10.81 22.49
N ASP A 312 -8.45 9.71 21.81
CA ASP A 312 -7.12 9.11 21.85
C ASP A 312 -6.20 9.56 20.69
N ALA A 313 -6.52 10.66 19.98
CA ALA A 313 -5.73 11.12 18.83
C ALA A 313 -4.26 11.38 19.17
N TRP A 314 -3.96 11.90 20.36
CA TRP A 314 -2.57 12.09 20.84
C TRP A 314 -1.79 10.77 20.97
N ARG A 315 -2.50 9.65 21.17
CA ARG A 315 -1.93 8.30 21.36
C ARG A 315 -1.91 7.48 20.07
N ALA A 316 -2.54 7.94 19.00
CA ALA A 316 -2.49 7.28 17.70
C ALA A 316 -1.03 6.96 17.27
N PRO A 317 -0.06 7.90 17.38
CA PRO A 317 1.34 7.67 17.00
C PRO A 317 2.11 6.66 17.87
N PHE A 318 1.56 6.21 19.01
CA PHE A 318 2.27 5.48 20.06
C PHE A 318 1.50 4.21 20.50
N PRO A 319 1.49 3.14 19.68
CA PRO A 319 0.77 1.91 19.99
C PRO A 319 1.36 1.14 21.18
N ASP A 320 2.68 1.23 21.39
CA ASP A 320 3.39 0.54 22.48
C ASP A 320 4.62 1.35 22.96
N ARG A 321 5.27 0.87 24.03
CA ARG A 321 6.46 1.51 24.62
C ARG A 321 7.65 1.63 23.65
N GLY A 322 7.75 0.77 22.64
CA GLY A 322 8.79 0.83 21.62
C GLY A 322 8.71 2.12 20.79
N HIS A 323 7.50 2.63 20.56
CA HIS A 323 7.26 3.85 19.79
C HIS A 323 7.48 5.14 20.61
N GLU A 324 7.61 5.04 21.93
CA GLU A 324 7.66 6.19 22.84
C GLU A 324 9.10 6.71 23.12
N ALA A 325 10.11 6.31 22.33
CA ALA A 325 11.50 6.75 22.57
C ALA A 325 11.65 8.27 22.52
N ALA A 326 10.99 8.92 21.56
CA ALA A 326 10.99 10.38 21.45
C ALA A 326 10.29 11.07 22.63
N LEU A 327 9.22 10.46 23.17
CA LEU A 327 8.52 10.97 24.35
C LEU A 327 9.39 10.91 25.61
N ARG A 328 10.23 9.87 25.73
CA ARG A 328 11.15 9.74 26.87
C ARG A 328 12.32 10.72 26.77
N ALA A 329 12.80 10.97 25.55
CA ALA A 329 13.90 11.89 25.30
C ALA A 329 13.50 13.38 25.42
N LEU A 330 12.38 13.77 24.82
CA LEU A 330 11.98 15.19 24.68
C LEU A 330 10.82 15.60 25.58
N GLY A 331 10.14 14.65 26.23
CA GLY A 331 8.99 14.91 27.10
C GLY A 331 7.66 14.45 26.50
N ARG A 332 6.62 14.46 27.35
CA ARG A 332 5.25 14.03 27.01
C ARG A 332 4.33 15.25 26.92
N ALA A 333 3.42 15.24 25.95
CA ALA A 333 2.36 16.22 25.88
C ALA A 333 1.36 16.06 27.05
N PRO A 334 0.78 17.16 27.56
CA PRO A 334 -0.39 17.09 28.42
C PRO A 334 -1.54 16.37 27.69
N LYS A 335 -2.28 15.52 28.42
CA LYS A 335 -3.36 14.65 27.84
C LYS A 335 -4.53 15.40 27.16
N ARG A 336 -4.55 16.73 27.20
CA ARG A 336 -5.67 17.57 26.75
C ARG A 336 -5.29 18.57 25.65
N VAL A 337 -4.07 18.48 25.12
CA VAL A 337 -3.64 19.40 24.07
C VAL A 337 -4.32 19.00 22.76
N SER A 338 -5.10 19.91 22.20
CA SER A 338 -5.91 19.73 21.00
C SER A 338 -5.50 20.62 19.83
N GLY A 339 -4.81 21.73 20.11
CA GLY A 339 -4.55 22.79 19.14
C GLY A 339 -5.72 23.78 19.00
N PRO A 340 -5.64 24.72 18.06
CA PRO A 340 -6.69 25.70 17.83
C PRO A 340 -7.99 25.03 17.38
N ASP A 341 -9.12 25.46 17.92
CA ASP A 341 -10.43 25.19 17.30
C ASP A 341 -10.55 25.93 15.96
N ALA A 342 -11.63 25.69 15.21
CA ALA A 342 -11.85 26.33 13.90
C ALA A 342 -11.81 27.87 13.95
N ALA A 343 -12.42 28.50 14.96
CA ALA A 343 -12.48 29.95 15.06
C ALA A 343 -11.14 30.56 15.51
N GLN A 344 -10.41 29.85 16.37
CA GLN A 344 -9.05 30.19 16.76
C GLN A 344 -8.08 30.06 15.58
N ALA A 345 -8.24 29.02 14.74
CA ALA A 345 -7.45 28.83 13.54
C ALA A 345 -7.66 29.97 12.53
N GLU A 346 -8.90 30.41 12.31
CA GLU A 346 -9.21 31.57 11.46
C GLU A 346 -8.53 32.85 11.96
N ARG A 347 -8.61 33.13 13.27
CA ARG A 347 -7.95 34.30 13.87
C ARG A 347 -6.43 34.23 13.75
N LEU A 348 -5.85 33.09 14.10
CA LEU A 348 -4.41 32.84 13.97
C LEU A 348 -3.92 33.09 12.54
N LEU A 349 -4.69 32.64 11.55
CA LEU A 349 -4.35 32.80 10.15
C LEU A 349 -4.48 34.26 9.70
N ALA A 350 -5.54 34.96 10.11
CA ALA A 350 -5.71 36.38 9.84
C ALA A 350 -4.52 37.21 10.38
N ASP A 351 -4.10 36.93 11.61
CA ASP A 351 -2.95 37.57 12.23
C ASP A 351 -1.65 37.23 11.49
N ALA A 352 -1.45 35.96 11.11
CA ALA A 352 -0.28 35.51 10.37
C ALA A 352 -0.17 36.17 8.98
N MET A 353 -1.28 36.32 8.27
CA MET A 353 -1.33 36.99 6.96
C MET A 353 -0.92 38.47 7.04
N GLY A 354 -1.13 39.12 8.19
CA GLY A 354 -0.73 40.53 8.40
C GLY A 354 0.77 40.76 8.22
N TYR A 355 1.61 39.74 8.37
CA TYR A 355 3.06 39.82 8.19
C TYR A 355 3.51 39.66 6.72
N PHE A 356 2.61 39.33 5.80
CA PHE A 356 2.88 39.20 4.37
C PHE A 356 2.37 40.41 3.56
N ALA A 357 1.68 41.35 4.20
CA ALA A 357 1.29 42.61 3.58
C ALA A 357 2.54 43.47 3.29
N PRO A 358 2.60 44.14 2.11
CA PRO A 358 3.77 44.90 1.66
C PRO A 358 4.10 46.14 2.50
#